data_AF-A0A821IL30-F1
#
_entry.id   AF-A0A821IL30-F1
#
_cell.length_a   1.000
_cell.length_b   1.000
_cell.length_c   1.000
_cell.angle_alpha   90.00
_cell.angle_beta   90.00
_cell.angle_gamma   90.00
#
_symmetry.space_group_name_H-M   'P 1'
#
loop_
_entity.id
_entity.type
_entity.pdbx_description
1 polymer ?
#
loop_
_entity_poly.entity_id
_entity_poly.type
_entity_poly.pdbx_seq_one_letter_code
_entity_poly.pdbx_strand_id
1 'polypeptide(L)'
;MQHILSHTPTLVVSDRILTRASVINDRYVANRQYAVEMNEKLQESLQYFQFIQDCDDLKEWLDMKTLQAQDDTYRDTANIHTKYLRHQAFQAEISSNKERLSALKRHAEQLREEHPQQIDFTVIDQRINELDDSWSKLEEITREKGERLFDANRSKLFQQSITNLDEFMLNIEKHL
;
A
#
# COMPACT_ATOMS: atom_id res chain seq x y z
N MET A 1 10.02 92.08 6.33
CA MET A 1 8.81 91.25 6.16
C MET A 1 9.08 90.24 5.05
N GLN A 2 9.60 89.05 5.39
CA GLN A 2 9.43 87.86 4.55
C GLN A 2 9.31 86.67 5.50
N HIS A 3 8.14 86.05 5.43
CA HIS A 3 7.68 84.98 6.29
C HIS A 3 8.47 83.70 6.04
N ILE A 4 9.16 83.23 7.07
CA ILE A 4 9.59 81.84 7.21
C ILE A 4 8.40 81.12 7.84
N LEU A 5 7.58 80.42 7.03
CA LEU A 5 6.49 79.57 7.51
C LEU A 5 6.68 78.13 7.00
N SER A 6 7.34 77.32 7.84
CA SER A 6 6.81 76.07 8.41
C SER A 6 6.39 74.87 7.53
N HIS A 7 6.83 74.72 6.27
CA HIS A 7 6.33 73.61 5.42
C HIS A 7 7.12 72.28 5.42
N THR A 8 8.10 72.10 6.29
CA THR A 8 9.02 70.94 6.23
C THR A 8 8.81 69.80 7.25
N PRO A 9 8.09 69.92 8.38
CA PRO A 9 7.90 68.78 9.29
C PRO A 9 6.96 67.70 8.73
N THR A 10 5.85 68.10 8.11
CA THR A 10 4.78 67.17 7.71
C THR A 10 5.16 66.29 6.53
N LEU A 11 5.89 66.85 5.55
CA LEU A 11 6.43 66.11 4.40
C LEU A 11 7.49 65.07 4.81
N VAL A 12 8.41 65.44 5.72
CA VAL A 12 9.46 64.53 6.23
C VAL A 12 8.88 63.43 7.14
N VAL A 13 7.85 63.75 7.93
CA VAL A 13 7.13 62.76 8.74
C VAL A 13 6.35 61.79 7.83
N SER A 14 5.74 62.30 6.75
CA SER A 14 5.08 61.47 5.74
C SER A 14 6.04 60.48 5.08
N ASP A 15 7.22 60.94 4.64
CA ASP A 15 8.26 60.08 4.04
C ASP A 15 8.75 58.98 4.99
N ARG A 16 8.91 59.29 6.28
CA ARG A 16 9.30 58.32 7.30
C ARG A 16 8.22 57.27 7.54
N ILE A 17 6.94 57.68 7.55
CA ILE A 17 5.80 56.76 7.69
C ILE A 17 5.72 55.85 6.47
N LEU A 18 5.86 56.40 5.26
CA LEU A 18 5.85 55.63 4.01
C LEU A 18 7.00 54.62 3.95
N THR A 19 8.21 55.03 4.31
CA THR A 19 9.38 54.14 4.37
C THR A 19 9.15 53.00 5.36
N ARG A 20 8.64 53.30 6.56
CA ARG A 20 8.36 52.30 7.58
C ARG A 20 7.23 51.34 7.15
N ALA A 21 6.21 51.85 6.47
CA ALA A 21 5.12 51.04 5.91
C ALA A 21 5.66 50.08 4.83
N SER A 22 6.54 50.55 3.94
CA SER A 22 7.20 49.72 2.93
C SER A 22 7.98 48.58 3.58
N VAL A 23 8.83 48.88 4.57
CA VAL A 23 9.63 47.85 5.27
C VAL A 23 8.74 46.82 5.97
N ILE A 24 7.62 47.25 6.57
CA ILE A 24 6.66 46.32 7.19
C ILE A 24 6.01 45.43 6.12
N ASN A 25 5.63 46.01 4.98
CA ASN A 25 5.06 45.26 3.87
C ASN A 25 6.05 44.24 3.30
N ASP A 26 7.31 44.62 3.09
CA ASP A 26 8.35 43.72 2.58
C ASP A 26 8.59 42.55 3.54
N ARG A 27 8.63 42.83 4.85
CA ARG A 27 8.73 41.79 5.88
C ARG A 27 7.51 40.88 5.92
N TYR A 28 6.30 41.43 5.74
CA TYR A 28 5.08 40.65 5.68
C TYR A 28 5.09 39.70 4.47
N VAL A 29 5.48 40.22 3.29
CA VAL A 29 5.58 39.41 2.06
C VAL A 29 6.63 38.31 2.22
N ALA A 30 7.82 38.63 2.74
CA ALA A 30 8.87 37.65 2.97
C ALA A 30 8.46 36.55 3.97
N ASN A 31 7.79 36.92 5.07
CA ASN A 31 7.31 35.95 6.05
C ASN A 31 6.20 35.06 5.46
N ARG A 32 5.28 35.66 4.69
CA ARG A 32 4.24 34.90 3.98
C ARG A 32 4.86 33.89 3.01
N GLN A 33 5.86 34.29 2.24
CA GLN A 33 6.55 33.41 1.30
C GLN A 33 7.24 32.25 2.03
N TYR A 34 7.95 32.55 3.12
CA TYR A 34 8.56 31.51 3.98
C TYR A 34 7.52 30.53 4.53
N ALA A 35 6.36 31.03 4.97
CA ALA A 35 5.30 30.18 5.49
C ALA A 35 4.70 29.25 4.41
N VAL A 36 4.59 29.72 3.16
CA VAL A 36 4.15 28.90 2.02
C VAL A 36 5.17 27.80 1.72
N GLU A 37 6.44 28.15 1.57
CA GLU A 37 7.51 27.18 1.30
C GLU A 37 7.64 26.13 2.42
N MET A 38 7.44 26.53 3.68
CA MET A 38 7.43 25.61 4.80
C MET A 38 6.20 24.68 4.76
N ASN A 39 5.03 25.21 4.37
CA ASN A 39 3.82 24.41 4.24
C ASN A 39 3.96 23.35 3.14
N GLU A 40 4.53 23.74 1.99
CA GLU A 40 4.83 22.83 0.89
C GLU A 40 5.70 21.68 1.39
N LYS A 41 6.89 21.96 1.95
CA LYS A 41 7.81 20.94 2.50
C LYS A 41 7.17 20.00 3.52
N LEU A 42 6.26 20.52 4.36
CA LEU A 42 5.54 19.69 5.33
C LEU A 42 4.55 18.75 4.64
N GLN A 43 3.88 19.20 3.58
CA GLN A 43 3.00 18.35 2.78
C GLN A 43 3.79 17.26 2.04
N GLU A 44 4.94 17.59 1.45
CA GLU A 44 5.79 16.58 0.77
C GLU A 44 6.23 15.50 1.77
N SER A 45 6.71 15.93 2.94
CA SER A 45 7.13 15.05 4.03
C SER A 45 5.99 14.15 4.52
N LEU A 46 4.79 14.71 4.67
CA LEU A 46 3.60 13.96 5.07
C LEU A 46 3.25 12.86 4.04
N GLN A 47 3.21 13.19 2.75
CA GLN A 47 2.91 12.22 1.70
C GLN A 47 3.95 11.10 1.66
N TYR A 48 5.24 11.46 1.77
CA TYR A 48 6.33 10.48 1.83
C TYR A 48 6.18 9.53 3.03
N PHE A 49 5.93 10.04 4.23
CA PHE A 49 5.75 9.18 5.41
C PHE A 49 4.49 8.31 5.33
N GLN A 50 3.41 8.81 4.72
CA GLN A 50 2.21 8.00 4.44
C GLN A 50 2.54 6.84 3.51
N PHE A 51 3.28 7.10 2.42
CA PHE A 51 3.74 6.05 1.52
C PHE A 51 4.57 4.96 2.24
N ILE A 52 5.50 5.38 3.11
CA ILE A 52 6.33 4.44 3.87
C ILE A 52 5.47 3.58 4.80
N GLN A 53 4.52 4.19 5.51
CA GLN A 53 3.60 3.46 6.37
C GLN A 53 2.77 2.45 5.58
N ASP A 54 2.20 2.86 4.45
CA ASP A 54 1.40 1.98 3.60
C ASP A 54 2.22 0.78 3.07
N CYS A 55 3.52 1.00 2.77
CA CYS A 55 4.43 -0.06 2.40
C CYS A 55 4.67 -1.06 3.54
N ASP A 56 4.92 -0.56 4.76
CA ASP A 56 5.15 -1.39 5.94
C ASP A 56 3.88 -2.20 6.30
N ASP A 57 2.70 -1.57 6.24
CA ASP A 57 1.41 -2.23 6.48
C ASP A 57 1.13 -3.34 5.45
N LEU A 58 1.50 -3.11 4.18
CA LEU A 58 1.37 -4.15 3.16
C LEU A 58 2.40 -5.28 3.37
N LYS A 59 3.62 -4.94 3.77
CA LYS A 59 4.67 -5.92 4.04
C LYS A 59 4.32 -6.83 5.20
N GLU A 60 3.79 -6.29 6.30
CA GLU A 60 3.33 -7.07 7.44
C GLU A 60 2.20 -8.03 7.02
N TRP A 61 1.24 -7.53 6.23
CA TRP A 61 0.17 -8.37 5.70
C TRP A 61 0.71 -9.51 4.83
N LEU A 62 1.67 -9.23 3.95
CA LEU A 62 2.33 -10.22 3.10
C LEU A 62 3.07 -11.29 3.91
N ASP A 63 3.80 -10.88 4.95
CA ASP A 63 4.52 -11.80 5.82
C ASP A 63 3.56 -12.72 6.58
N MET A 64 2.49 -12.15 7.14
CA MET A 64 1.43 -12.91 7.81
C MET A 64 0.79 -13.94 6.86
N LYS A 65 0.45 -13.54 5.63
CA LYS A 65 -0.15 -14.44 4.65
C LYS A 65 0.81 -15.51 4.16
N THR A 66 2.10 -15.17 4.02
CA THR A 66 3.15 -16.13 3.67
C THR A 66 3.30 -17.21 4.74
N LEU A 67 3.29 -16.82 6.02
CA LEU A 67 3.30 -17.77 7.13
C LEU A 67 2.05 -18.65 7.13
N GLN A 68 0.87 -18.08 6.89
CA GLN A 68 -0.39 -18.84 6.77
C GLN A 68 -0.37 -19.83 5.59
N ALA A 69 0.25 -19.45 4.46
CA ALA A 69 0.40 -20.32 3.31
C ALA A 69 1.36 -21.49 3.59
N GLN A 70 2.46 -21.23 4.31
CA GLN A 70 3.46 -22.24 4.71
C GLN A 70 3.00 -23.13 5.87
N ASP A 71 1.98 -22.73 6.62
CA ASP A 71 1.46 -23.53 7.72
C ASP A 71 0.94 -24.90 7.21
N ASP A 72 1.68 -25.94 7.60
CA ASP A 72 1.46 -27.36 7.32
C ASP A 72 0.73 -28.11 8.46
N THR A 73 0.23 -27.39 9.47
CA THR A 73 -0.46 -27.97 10.65
C THR A 73 -1.79 -28.66 10.28
N TYR A 74 -2.16 -28.68 9.00
CA TYR A 74 -3.30 -29.41 8.44
C TYR A 74 -2.96 -30.84 7.96
N ARG A 75 -1.81 -31.45 8.27
CA ARG A 75 -1.43 -32.79 7.76
C ARG A 75 -2.36 -33.96 8.11
N ASP A 76 -3.42 -33.76 8.90
CA ASP A 76 -4.47 -34.76 9.07
C ASP A 76 -5.33 -34.89 7.79
N THR A 77 -5.28 -36.04 7.11
CA THR A 77 -6.05 -36.30 5.88
C THR A 77 -7.57 -36.35 6.08
N ALA A 78 -8.06 -36.28 7.33
CA ALA A 78 -9.47 -36.11 7.63
C ALA A 78 -9.96 -34.76 7.04
N ASN A 79 -10.78 -34.86 5.99
CA ASN A 79 -11.46 -33.74 5.33
C ASN A 79 -10.64 -32.89 4.32
N ILE A 80 -9.96 -33.55 3.37
CA ILE A 80 -9.29 -32.91 2.22
C ILE A 80 -10.19 -31.95 1.41
N HIS A 81 -11.48 -32.27 1.27
CA HIS A 81 -12.42 -31.45 0.50
C HIS A 81 -12.64 -30.08 1.14
N THR A 82 -12.89 -30.03 2.45
CA THR A 82 -13.00 -28.75 3.18
C THR A 82 -11.70 -27.96 3.12
N LYS A 83 -10.54 -28.61 3.13
CA LYS A 83 -9.24 -27.92 3.02
C LYS A 83 -9.06 -27.29 1.64
N TYR A 84 -9.43 -28.01 0.59
CA TYR A 84 -9.44 -27.47 -0.77
C TYR A 84 -10.33 -26.22 -0.88
N LEU A 85 -11.57 -26.26 -0.37
CA LEU A 85 -12.47 -25.10 -0.39
C LEU A 85 -11.93 -23.91 0.41
N ARG A 86 -11.36 -24.15 1.60
CA ARG A 86 -10.71 -23.10 2.40
C ARG A 86 -9.53 -22.47 1.65
N HIS A 87 -8.76 -23.27 0.94
CA HIS A 87 -7.64 -22.79 0.14
C HIS A 87 -8.11 -21.95 -1.06
N GLN A 88 -9.20 -22.32 -1.71
CA GLN A 88 -9.80 -21.49 -2.77
C GLN A 88 -10.25 -20.12 -2.23
N ALA A 89 -10.85 -20.09 -1.04
CA ALA A 89 -11.21 -18.83 -0.39
C ALA A 89 -9.97 -17.98 -0.06
N PHE A 90 -8.89 -18.61 0.41
CA PHE A 90 -7.62 -17.95 0.67
C PHE A 90 -6.98 -17.38 -0.60
N GLN A 91 -7.03 -18.11 -1.72
CA GLN A 91 -6.58 -17.61 -3.03
C GLN A 91 -7.38 -16.39 -3.48
N ALA A 92 -8.71 -16.43 -3.33
CA ALA A 92 -9.57 -15.29 -3.65
C ALA A 92 -9.24 -14.05 -2.79
N GLU A 93 -8.96 -14.23 -1.50
CA GLU A 93 -8.52 -13.15 -0.62
C GLU A 93 -7.21 -12.52 -1.09
N ILE A 94 -6.22 -13.33 -1.48
CA ILE A 94 -4.96 -12.82 -2.02
C ILE A 94 -5.22 -12.01 -3.29
N SER A 95 -5.97 -12.58 -4.25
CA SER A 95 -6.27 -11.89 -5.51
C SER A 95 -7.01 -10.56 -5.30
N SER A 96 -7.95 -10.48 -4.37
CA SER A 96 -8.67 -9.23 -4.11
C SER A 96 -7.80 -8.14 -3.49
N ASN A 97 -6.69 -8.50 -2.84
CA ASN A 97 -5.78 -7.54 -2.21
C ASN A 97 -4.69 -7.01 -3.16
N LYS A 98 -4.57 -7.52 -4.40
CA LYS A 98 -3.57 -7.05 -5.38
C LYS A 98 -3.69 -5.56 -5.71
N GLU A 99 -4.90 -4.99 -5.57
CA GLU A 99 -5.16 -3.56 -5.77
C GLU A 99 -4.34 -2.69 -4.79
N ARG A 100 -4.03 -3.17 -3.58
CA ARG A 100 -3.23 -2.43 -2.59
C ARG A 100 -1.81 -2.17 -3.09
N LEU A 101 -1.18 -3.17 -3.69
CA LEU A 101 0.15 -3.03 -4.32
C LEU A 101 0.10 -2.08 -5.53
N SER A 102 -0.97 -2.17 -6.32
CA SER A 102 -1.18 -1.28 -7.47
C SER A 102 -1.43 0.17 -7.05
N ALA A 103 -2.10 0.39 -5.92
CA ALA A 103 -2.27 1.71 -5.32
C ALA A 103 -0.95 2.29 -4.83
N LEU A 104 -0.10 1.50 -4.16
CA LEU A 104 1.23 1.92 -3.74
C LEU A 104 2.13 2.32 -4.92
N LYS A 105 2.09 1.56 -6.03
CA LYS A 105 2.83 1.91 -7.25
C LYS A 105 2.39 3.26 -7.83
N ARG A 106 1.08 3.51 -7.89
CA ARG A 106 0.53 4.82 -8.30
C ARG A 106 0.94 5.94 -7.35
N HIS A 107 0.95 5.70 -6.04
CA HIS A 107 1.40 6.69 -5.06
C HIS A 107 2.89 7.00 -5.25
N ALA A 108 3.73 5.99 -5.52
CA ALA A 108 5.15 6.20 -5.85
C ALA A 108 5.34 7.02 -7.13
N GLU A 109 4.53 6.79 -8.17
CA GLU A 109 4.54 7.60 -9.39
C GLU A 109 4.13 9.05 -9.11
N GLN A 110 3.07 9.27 -8.32
CA GLN A 110 2.61 10.60 -7.93
C GLN A 110 3.70 11.36 -7.16
N LEU A 111 4.36 10.72 -6.19
CA LEU A 111 5.48 11.32 -5.46
C LEU A 111 6.63 11.73 -6.40
N ARG A 112 6.85 10.98 -7.48
CA ARG A 112 7.86 11.28 -8.50
C ARG A 112 7.50 12.48 -9.36
N GLU A 113 6.22 12.66 -9.65
CA GLU A 113 5.73 13.82 -10.41
C GLU A 113 5.71 15.10 -9.55
N GLU A 114 5.29 14.99 -8.29
CA GLU A 114 5.14 16.14 -7.39
C GLU A 114 6.48 16.60 -6.77
N HIS A 115 7.37 15.66 -6.37
CA HIS A 115 8.57 15.96 -5.56
C HIS A 115 9.87 15.34 -6.09
N PRO A 116 10.25 15.56 -7.37
CA PRO A 116 11.35 14.84 -8.01
C PRO A 116 12.75 15.14 -7.44
N GLN A 117 12.93 16.26 -6.73
CA GLN A 117 14.25 16.70 -6.22
C GLN A 117 14.41 16.53 -4.71
N GLN A 118 13.31 16.33 -3.98
CA GLN A 118 13.30 16.28 -2.52
C GLN A 118 13.32 14.85 -1.96
N ILE A 119 12.86 13.87 -2.74
CA ILE A 119 12.73 12.48 -2.32
C ILE A 119 13.80 11.61 -2.98
N ASP A 120 14.44 10.74 -2.20
CA ASP A 120 15.30 9.69 -2.72
C ASP A 120 14.47 8.51 -3.23
N PHE A 121 14.25 8.49 -4.56
CA PHE A 121 13.47 7.44 -5.21
C PHE A 121 14.15 6.08 -5.19
N THR A 122 15.45 5.97 -4.87
CA THR A 122 16.10 4.66 -4.77
C THR A 122 15.49 3.83 -3.65
N VAL A 123 15.12 4.46 -2.53
CA VAL A 123 14.45 3.81 -1.40
C VAL A 123 13.02 3.40 -1.77
N ILE A 124 12.29 4.27 -2.47
CA ILE A 124 10.93 3.98 -2.94
C ILE A 124 10.94 2.78 -3.88
N ASP A 125 11.81 2.80 -4.89
CA ASP A 125 11.91 1.73 -5.88
C ASP A 125 12.33 0.42 -5.22
N GLN A 126 13.27 0.46 -4.26
CA GLN A 126 13.64 -0.72 -3.47
C GLN A 126 12.43 -1.30 -2.71
N ARG A 127 11.66 -0.46 -2.01
CA ARG A 127 10.49 -0.90 -1.24
C ARG A 127 9.41 -1.50 -2.12
N ILE A 128 9.12 -0.90 -3.27
CA ILE A 128 8.16 -1.44 -4.24
C ILE A 128 8.62 -2.80 -4.78
N ASN A 129 9.91 -2.93 -5.11
CA ASN A 129 10.47 -4.20 -5.59
C ASN A 129 10.40 -5.29 -4.51
N GLU A 130 10.72 -4.96 -3.24
CA GLU A 130 10.61 -5.90 -2.12
C GLU A 130 9.16 -6.40 -1.92
N LEU A 131 8.18 -5.53 -2.12
CA LEU A 131 6.76 -5.88 -2.07
C LEU A 131 6.34 -6.76 -3.25
N ASP A 132 6.81 -6.46 -4.47
CA ASP A 132 6.58 -7.28 -5.66
C ASP A 132 7.16 -8.69 -5.51
N ASP A 133 8.38 -8.80 -5.01
CA ASP A 133 9.06 -10.08 -4.77
C ASP A 133 8.33 -10.89 -3.70
N SER A 134 7.97 -10.24 -2.58
CA SER A 134 7.22 -10.87 -1.49
C SER A 134 5.84 -11.34 -1.96
N TRP A 135 5.18 -10.55 -2.81
CA TRP A 135 3.90 -10.92 -3.40
C TRP A 135 4.02 -12.11 -4.36
N SER A 136 5.01 -12.08 -5.25
CA SER A 136 5.26 -13.16 -6.22
C SER A 136 5.55 -14.48 -5.50
N LYS A 137 6.33 -14.42 -4.42
CA LYS A 137 6.59 -15.57 -3.55
C LYS A 137 5.32 -16.10 -2.88
N LEU A 138 4.45 -15.22 -2.38
CA LEU A 138 3.16 -15.62 -1.80
C LEU A 138 2.27 -16.30 -2.84
N GLU A 139 2.18 -15.75 -4.05
CA GLU A 139 1.43 -16.34 -5.17
C GLU A 139 1.96 -17.72 -5.54
N GLU A 140 3.29 -17.89 -5.61
CA GLU A 140 3.94 -19.18 -5.90
C GLU A 140 3.62 -20.23 -4.84
N ILE A 141 3.88 -19.94 -3.55
CA ILE A 141 3.62 -20.88 -2.45
C ILE A 141 2.13 -21.25 -2.41
N THR A 142 1.25 -20.28 -2.60
CA THR A 142 -0.19 -20.49 -2.59
C THR A 142 -0.65 -21.34 -3.78
N ARG A 143 -0.06 -21.13 -4.97
CA ARG A 143 -0.36 -21.91 -6.17
C ARG A 143 0.05 -23.36 -5.98
N GLU A 144 1.29 -23.61 -5.54
CA GLU A 144 1.79 -24.98 -5.31
C GLU A 144 0.94 -25.74 -4.29
N LYS A 145 0.57 -25.10 -3.18
CA LYS A 145 -0.35 -25.68 -2.18
C LYS A 145 -1.71 -26.00 -2.78
N GLY A 146 -2.22 -25.13 -3.66
CA GLY A 146 -3.49 -25.32 -4.37
C GLY A 146 -3.47 -26.54 -5.31
N GLU A 147 -2.39 -26.70 -6.08
CA GLU A 147 -2.19 -27.86 -6.97
C GLU A 147 -2.18 -29.17 -6.18
N ARG A 148 -1.42 -29.22 -5.07
CA ARG A 148 -1.36 -30.41 -4.18
C ARG A 148 -2.73 -30.75 -3.57
N LEU A 149 -3.46 -29.75 -3.10
CA LEU A 149 -4.80 -29.95 -2.51
C LEU A 149 -5.81 -30.40 -3.58
N PHE A 150 -5.74 -29.86 -4.79
CA PHE A 150 -6.58 -30.26 -5.91
C PHE A 150 -6.36 -31.73 -6.25
N ASP A 151 -5.11 -32.17 -6.41
CA ASP A 151 -4.77 -33.55 -6.73
C ASP A 151 -5.21 -34.53 -5.64
N ALA A 152 -4.96 -34.20 -4.37
CA ALA A 152 -5.38 -35.01 -3.24
C ALA A 152 -6.92 -35.10 -3.13
N ASN A 153 -7.63 -33.99 -3.35
CA ASN A 153 -9.10 -33.97 -3.34
C ASN A 153 -9.67 -34.82 -4.50
N ARG A 154 -9.12 -34.68 -5.71
CA ARG A 154 -9.51 -35.46 -6.89
C ARG A 154 -9.29 -36.96 -6.65
N SER A 155 -8.14 -37.34 -6.11
CA SER A 155 -7.82 -38.73 -5.77
C SER A 155 -8.83 -39.32 -4.78
N LYS A 156 -9.19 -38.58 -3.72
CA LYS A 156 -10.20 -39.03 -2.75
C LYS A 156 -11.58 -39.24 -3.39
N LEU A 157 -12.04 -38.31 -4.22
CA LEU A 157 -13.33 -38.42 -4.89
C LEU A 157 -13.38 -39.64 -5.84
N PHE A 158 -12.26 -39.92 -6.51
CA PHE A 158 -12.14 -41.10 -7.36
C PHE A 158 -12.20 -42.40 -6.54
N GLN A 159 -11.47 -42.47 -5.43
CA GLN A 159 -11.53 -43.63 -4.52
C GLN A 159 -12.94 -43.86 -3.97
N GLN A 160 -13.64 -42.82 -3.54
CA GLN A 160 -15.03 -42.92 -3.10
C GLN A 160 -15.95 -43.42 -4.21
N SER A 161 -15.74 -42.99 -5.45
CA SER A 161 -16.52 -43.46 -6.59
C SER A 161 -16.30 -44.95 -6.86
N ILE A 162 -15.06 -45.44 -6.75
CA ILE A 162 -14.74 -46.87 -6.85
C ILE A 162 -15.43 -47.65 -5.74
N THR A 163 -15.30 -47.22 -4.48
CA THR A 163 -15.93 -47.91 -3.35
C THR A 163 -17.45 -47.99 -3.50
N ASN A 164 -18.09 -46.91 -3.96
CA ASN A 164 -19.53 -46.91 -4.21
C ASN A 164 -19.93 -47.88 -5.33
N LEU A 165 -19.10 -48.03 -6.37
CA LEU A 165 -19.34 -49.00 -7.45
C LEU A 165 -19.17 -50.45 -6.96
N ASP A 166 -18.14 -50.72 -6.16
CA ASP A 166 -17.91 -52.04 -5.57
C ASP A 166 -19.06 -52.44 -4.65
N GLU A 167 -19.53 -51.53 -3.80
CA GLU A 167 -20.72 -51.74 -2.96
C GLU A 167 -21.97 -52.05 -3.79
N PHE A 168 -22.17 -51.34 -4.90
CA PHE A 168 -23.27 -51.57 -5.81
C PHE A 168 -23.20 -52.95 -6.47
N MET A 169 -22.02 -53.36 -6.96
CA MET A 169 -21.83 -54.68 -7.57
C MET A 169 -22.08 -55.81 -6.57
N LEU A 170 -21.53 -55.70 -5.35
CA LEU A 170 -21.77 -56.67 -4.28
C LEU A 170 -23.25 -56.79 -3.92
N ASN A 171 -24.01 -55.69 -4.02
CA ASN A 171 -25.44 -55.71 -3.79
C ASN A 171 -26.19 -56.46 -4.90
N ILE A 172 -25.83 -56.24 -6.17
CA ILE A 172 -26.40 -56.98 -7.31
C ILE A 172 -26.12 -58.47 -7.18
N GLU A 173 -24.87 -58.86 -6.89
CA GLU A 173 -24.47 -60.27 -6.76
C GLU A 173 -25.22 -61.00 -5.64
N LYS A 174 -25.57 -60.31 -4.55
CA LYS A 174 -26.37 -60.89 -3.45
C LYS A 174 -27.84 -61.16 -3.84
N HIS A 175 -28.32 -60.51 -4.89
CA HIS A 175 -29.72 -60.58 -5.32
C HIS A 175 -29.94 -61.42 -6.60
N LEU A 176 -28.87 -62.03 -7.13
CA LEU A 176 -28.89 -63.03 -8.19
C LEU A 176 -28.74 -64.44 -7.60
#